data_AF-A0A7C3X525-F1
#
_entry.id   AF-A0A7C3X525-F1
#
_cell.length_a   1.000
_cell.length_b   1.000
_cell.length_c   1.000
_cell.angle_alpha   90.00
_cell.angle_beta   90.00
_cell.angle_gamma   90.00
#
_symmetry.space_group_name_H-M   'P 1'
#
loop_
_entity.id
_entity.type
_entity.pdbx_description
1 polymer ?
#
loop_
_entity_poly.entity_id
_entity_poly.type
_entity_poly.pdbx_seq_one_letter_code
_entity_poly.pdbx_strand_id
1 'polypeptide(L)'
;YTFEENSNIDVYLTAGFASLMSLIPSGLFAWICLKKGHPAGKYFIFSIIFSLCSFFSLLSLWLTYSRGSWVSLFLSIFLLFMLFIYFRYFDTQRKRIFQSIIFLFIAGFCLLSVSLLASMAFAENTQQDTTNKETFSNEKNTYNNLGNENKAAEEIMESGVGVSWEHLSDPSSFRLRWSYWKVGLNMWFHNFFTGVGLGNFALAYPHYQYIGAGDVKECHNGYLQILCETGILGGFFFLFFILTIFYKIARCVKENRNYYAIVWSIGILAFLIHAGLDIHFSHPSLVTYFIIGLAVFLNETQTEKMNVDSPLPQKINSLPVTIITSLACSILLIASTFPYARDLVRSRMSFLNVGKDTEIPLVLKSINYVFTDVLNFALNKTDKQPKMSATILKYFFVDLNKLRMFGNLYVPEGPGSNKAKLLPEGNPVPDNAVLLVKEPWLLINRIRNSSVHYADYLKQVDNIFPYQEDIPNYLSEINKLLFLYSSPETDLEIVNNSRKEMLYWANEAIRRSPHNGDLYYNYGKALWFAGAKDCNNPDEQNSYIKLAIDNFEKSASIWKNVPFYWDEYIAHMKDAIGFFEKNNSPDEIEIIRKKIDEASQYVSELKEKRAQLNIW
;
A
#
# COMPACT_ATOMS: atom_id res chain seq x y z
N TYR A 1 18.03 -11.68 25.09
CA TYR A 1 17.71 -10.41 25.78
C TYR A 1 17.77 -10.61 27.28
N THR A 2 18.96 -10.47 27.84
CA THR A 2 19.15 -10.22 29.28
C THR A 2 18.96 -8.73 29.49
N PHE A 3 17.92 -8.33 30.21
CA PHE A 3 17.78 -6.97 30.70
C PHE A 3 18.81 -6.78 31.81
N GLU A 4 19.87 -6.04 31.53
CA GLU A 4 20.75 -5.50 32.57
C GLU A 4 20.06 -4.33 33.28
N GLU A 5 20.23 -4.31 34.61
CA GLU A 5 19.59 -3.41 35.56
C GLU A 5 20.09 -1.96 35.47
N ASN A 6 19.11 -1.05 35.52
CA ASN A 6 19.08 0.22 36.26
C ASN A 6 20.22 1.25 36.17
N SER A 7 19.86 2.39 35.58
CA SER A 7 19.99 3.70 36.26
C SER A 7 19.16 4.81 35.61
N ASN A 8 18.76 4.66 34.34
CA ASN A 8 18.01 5.71 33.64
C ASN A 8 16.48 5.61 33.79
N ILE A 9 15.92 4.39 33.87
CA ILE A 9 14.46 4.17 33.96
C ILE A 9 13.87 4.74 35.26
N ASP A 10 14.57 4.59 36.39
CA ASP A 10 14.10 5.13 37.67
C ASP A 10 14.10 6.66 37.69
N VAL A 11 15.08 7.30 37.04
CA VAL A 11 15.12 8.77 36.92
C VAL A 11 13.98 9.28 36.05
N TYR A 12 13.69 8.63 34.91
CA TYR A 12 12.56 9.00 34.06
C TYR A 12 11.20 8.71 34.72
N LEU A 13 11.07 7.60 35.45
CA LEU A 13 9.88 7.28 36.24
C LEU A 13 9.68 8.29 37.36
N THR A 14 10.73 8.64 38.10
CA THR A 14 10.67 9.61 39.20
C THR A 14 10.37 11.02 38.69
N ALA A 15 10.97 11.44 37.58
CA ALA A 15 10.68 12.71 36.92
C ALA A 15 9.25 12.75 36.35
N GLY A 16 8.78 11.64 35.77
CA GLY A 16 7.39 11.47 35.33
C GLY A 16 6.40 11.54 36.49
N PHE A 17 6.70 10.88 37.62
CA PHE A 17 5.88 10.91 38.83
C PHE A 17 5.85 12.29 39.47
N ALA A 18 6.99 12.98 39.56
CA ALA A 18 7.07 14.36 40.05
C ALA A 18 6.27 15.32 39.16
N SER A 19 6.33 15.15 37.84
CA SER A 19 5.55 15.92 36.88
C SER A 19 4.04 15.66 37.04
N LEU A 20 3.62 14.39 37.18
CA LEU A 20 2.23 14.01 37.47
C LEU A 20 1.74 14.58 38.81
N MET A 21 2.56 14.55 39.85
CA MET A 21 2.23 15.14 41.16
C MET A 21 2.11 16.65 41.08
N SER A 22 2.90 17.33 40.23
CA SER A 22 2.77 18.78 40.01
C SER A 22 1.48 19.18 39.27
N LEU A 23 0.86 18.25 38.52
CA LEU A 23 -0.42 18.49 37.85
C LEU A 23 -1.60 18.51 38.82
N ILE A 24 -1.50 17.90 40.01
CA ILE A 24 -2.59 17.84 40.99
C ILE A 24 -2.88 19.23 41.60
N PRO A 25 -1.90 19.95 42.19
CA PRO A 25 -2.11 21.32 42.69
C PRO A 25 -2.51 22.28 41.57
N SER A 26 -1.91 22.12 40.40
CA SER A 26 -2.18 22.88 39.17
C SER A 26 -3.64 22.73 38.71
N GLY A 27 -4.14 21.49 38.67
CA GLY A 27 -5.54 21.19 38.35
C GLY A 27 -6.52 21.71 39.40
N LEU A 28 -6.18 21.60 40.68
CA LEU A 28 -6.94 22.18 41.79
C LEU A 28 -7.04 23.71 41.69
N PHE A 29 -5.92 24.38 41.39
CA PHE A 29 -5.90 25.83 41.17
C PHE A 29 -6.79 26.24 40.00
N ALA A 30 -6.65 25.57 38.84
CA ALA A 30 -7.51 25.84 37.68
C ALA A 30 -9.00 25.59 37.97
N TRP A 31 -9.33 24.50 38.66
CA TRP A 31 -10.69 24.16 39.06
C TRP A 31 -11.29 25.21 40.02
N ILE A 32 -10.53 25.66 41.02
CA ILE A 32 -10.95 26.72 41.96
C ILE A 32 -11.19 28.02 41.20
N CYS A 33 -10.30 28.41 40.29
CA CYS A 33 -10.47 29.62 39.48
C CYS A 33 -11.71 29.55 38.57
N LEU A 34 -11.94 28.41 37.90
CA LEU A 34 -13.13 28.20 37.07
C LEU A 34 -14.42 28.26 37.89
N LYS A 35 -14.46 27.61 39.06
CA LYS A 35 -15.63 27.62 39.95
C LYS A 35 -15.95 29.01 40.50
N LYS A 36 -14.93 29.85 40.68
CA LYS A 36 -15.06 31.26 41.12
C LYS A 36 -15.30 32.24 39.97
N GLY A 37 -15.44 31.76 38.73
CA GLY A 37 -15.65 32.61 37.56
C GLY A 37 -14.42 33.42 37.12
N HIS A 38 -13.23 33.10 37.64
CA HIS A 38 -11.98 33.75 37.23
C HIS A 38 -11.45 33.13 35.93
N PRO A 39 -11.20 33.92 34.88
CA PRO A 39 -10.73 33.41 33.60
C PRO A 39 -9.31 32.81 33.66
N ALA A 40 -8.55 33.12 34.72
CA ALA A 40 -7.21 32.59 34.98
C ALA A 40 -7.15 31.05 34.97
N GLY A 41 -8.18 30.36 35.46
CA GLY A 41 -8.23 28.90 35.44
C GLY A 41 -8.30 28.32 34.02
N LYS A 42 -9.06 28.97 33.14
CA LYS A 42 -9.16 28.59 31.71
C LYS A 42 -7.82 28.80 30.99
N TYR A 43 -7.18 29.95 31.19
CA TYR A 43 -5.87 30.24 30.58
C TYR A 43 -4.77 29.32 31.09
N PHE A 44 -4.81 28.94 32.36
CA PHE A 44 -3.86 28.00 32.94
C PHE A 44 -3.97 26.60 32.31
N ILE A 45 -5.19 26.07 32.15
CA ILE A 45 -5.44 24.80 31.45
C ILE A 45 -4.95 24.88 30.01
N PHE A 46 -5.27 25.97 29.29
CA PHE A 46 -4.79 26.16 27.92
C PHE A 46 -3.27 26.24 27.83
N SER A 47 -2.60 26.87 28.78
CA SER A 47 -1.14 26.92 28.83
C SER A 47 -0.53 25.53 29.01
N ILE A 48 -1.09 24.68 29.87
CA ILE A 48 -0.61 23.30 30.05
C ILE A 48 -0.80 22.50 28.76
N ILE A 49 -1.99 22.56 28.16
CA ILE A 49 -2.29 21.88 26.90
C ILE A 49 -1.33 22.35 25.81
N PHE A 50 -1.14 23.67 25.68
CA PHE A 50 -0.23 24.24 24.68
C PHE A 50 1.22 23.78 24.87
N SER A 51 1.72 23.77 26.11
CA SER A 51 3.08 23.30 26.41
C SER A 51 3.25 21.81 26.10
N LEU A 52 2.29 20.97 26.48
CA LEU A 52 2.32 19.53 26.16
C LEU A 52 2.25 19.30 24.64
N CYS A 53 1.33 19.97 23.94
CA CYS A 53 1.23 19.88 22.49
C CYS A 53 2.51 20.34 21.79
N SER A 54 3.12 21.45 22.25
CA SER A 54 4.38 21.96 21.69
C SER A 54 5.53 20.98 21.94
N PHE A 55 5.65 20.45 23.16
CA PHE A 55 6.65 19.45 23.51
C PHE A 55 6.51 18.19 22.66
N PHE A 56 5.31 17.61 22.58
CA PHE A 56 5.07 16.40 21.79
C PHE A 56 5.21 16.65 20.28
N SER A 57 4.91 17.85 19.78
CA SER A 57 5.13 18.19 18.36
C SER A 57 6.62 18.28 18.03
N LEU A 58 7.41 18.92 18.89
CA LEU A 58 8.87 18.99 18.74
C LEU A 58 9.51 17.62 18.92
N LEU A 59 9.06 16.85 19.91
CA LEU A 59 9.50 15.48 20.13
C LEU A 59 9.13 14.57 18.95
N SER A 60 7.94 14.73 18.37
CA SER A 60 7.53 13.98 17.18
C SER A 60 8.40 14.34 15.96
N LEU A 61 8.65 15.63 15.71
CA LEU A 61 9.56 16.06 14.63
C LEU A 61 10.99 15.57 14.83
N TRP A 62 11.44 15.47 16.08
CA TRP A 62 12.73 14.91 16.45
C TRP A 62 12.77 13.39 16.23
N LEU A 63 11.82 12.65 16.80
CA LEU A 63 11.74 11.18 16.72
C LEU A 63 11.48 10.66 15.30
N THR A 64 10.78 11.43 14.48
CA THR A 64 10.46 11.01 13.09
C THR A 64 11.59 11.32 12.11
N TYR A 65 12.59 12.12 12.48
CA TYR A 65 13.70 12.54 11.62
C TYR A 65 13.28 13.05 10.23
N SER A 66 12.05 13.53 10.09
CA SER A 66 11.49 13.91 8.78
C SER A 66 12.02 15.27 8.33
N ARG A 67 13.07 15.24 7.50
CA ARG A 67 13.67 16.44 6.89
C ARG A 67 12.65 17.23 6.08
N GLY A 68 11.80 16.52 5.34
CA GLY A 68 10.73 17.14 4.56
C GLY A 68 9.76 17.93 5.44
N SER A 69 9.41 17.41 6.62
CA SER A 69 8.53 18.10 7.57
C SER A 69 9.17 19.41 8.06
N TRP A 70 10.44 19.38 8.45
CA TRP A 70 11.17 20.59 8.86
C TRP A 70 11.26 21.62 7.73
N VAL A 71 11.68 21.20 6.53
CA VAL A 71 11.80 22.08 5.36
C VAL A 71 10.45 22.70 5.01
N SER A 72 9.38 21.91 5.02
CA SER A 72 8.04 22.39 4.70
C SER A 72 7.53 23.44 5.70
N LEU A 73 7.81 23.25 6.99
CA LEU A 73 7.46 24.20 8.04
C LEU A 73 8.24 25.52 7.86
N PHE A 74 9.55 25.46 7.69
CA PHE A 74 10.36 26.68 7.47
C PHE A 74 9.94 27.42 6.21
N LEU A 75 9.70 26.70 5.10
CA LEU A 75 9.26 27.28 3.85
C LEU A 75 7.88 27.94 3.99
N SER A 76 6.97 27.32 4.75
CA SER A 76 5.64 27.88 4.99
C SER A 76 5.68 29.20 5.77
N ILE A 77 6.50 29.27 6.82
CA ILE A 77 6.74 30.49 7.62
C ILE A 77 7.35 31.57 6.73
N PHE A 78 8.37 31.21 5.94
CA PHE A 78 9.04 32.14 5.03
C PHE A 78 8.09 32.72 3.98
N LEU A 79 7.27 31.87 3.34
CA LEU A 79 6.30 32.30 2.33
C LEU A 79 5.24 33.24 2.92
N LEU A 80 4.74 32.96 4.13
CA LEU A 80 3.79 33.84 4.80
C LEU A 80 4.42 35.16 5.22
N PHE A 81 5.67 35.14 5.68
CA PHE A 81 6.42 36.36 5.97
C PHE A 81 6.62 37.22 4.71
N MET A 82 6.97 36.61 3.58
CA MET A 82 7.09 37.30 2.29
C MET A 82 5.74 37.86 1.80
N LEU A 83 4.65 37.10 1.94
CA LEU A 83 3.29 37.58 1.63
C LEU A 83 2.88 38.76 2.53
N PHE A 84 3.22 38.71 3.81
CA PHE A 84 2.97 39.80 4.75
C PHE A 84 3.74 41.07 4.34
N ILE A 85 5.05 40.95 4.06
CA ILE A 85 5.86 42.06 3.56
C ILE A 85 5.26 42.63 2.26
N TYR A 86 4.88 41.75 1.34
CA TYR A 86 4.29 42.12 0.06
C TYR A 86 3.02 42.97 0.22
N PHE A 87 2.10 42.56 1.10
CA PHE A 87 0.87 43.31 1.33
C PHE A 87 1.06 44.56 2.19
N ARG A 88 2.03 44.57 3.11
CA ARG A 88 2.30 45.65 4.07
C ARG A 88 3.09 46.81 3.46
N TYR A 89 4.10 46.55 2.63
CA TYR A 89 5.10 47.55 2.24
C TYR A 89 5.10 47.93 0.75
N PHE A 90 4.49 47.14 -0.12
CA PHE A 90 4.45 47.44 -1.55
C PHE A 90 3.16 48.20 -1.88
N ASP A 91 3.28 49.39 -2.47
CA ASP A 91 2.16 50.15 -3.02
C ASP A 91 1.79 49.67 -4.44
N THR A 92 0.64 50.06 -5.01
CA THR A 92 0.07 49.46 -6.25
C THR A 92 1.06 49.40 -7.42
N GLN A 93 1.93 50.41 -7.57
CA GLN A 93 2.97 50.45 -8.61
C GLN A 93 4.16 49.54 -8.29
N ARG A 94 4.62 49.51 -7.03
CA ARG A 94 5.71 48.64 -6.57
C ARG A 94 5.31 47.16 -6.54
N LYS A 95 4.01 46.86 -6.35
CA LYS A 95 3.46 45.49 -6.43
C LYS A 95 3.65 44.87 -7.81
N ARG A 96 3.43 45.62 -8.90
CA ARG A 96 3.65 45.11 -10.27
C ARG A 96 5.13 44.78 -10.53
N ILE A 97 6.04 45.62 -10.04
CA ILE A 97 7.49 45.39 -10.16
C ILE A 97 7.89 44.14 -9.36
N PHE A 98 7.44 44.03 -8.12
CA PHE A 98 7.73 42.87 -7.26
C PHE A 98 7.11 41.58 -7.80
N GLN A 99 5.87 41.62 -8.32
CA GLN A 99 5.25 40.48 -9.01
C GLN A 99 6.03 40.07 -10.26
N SER A 100 6.57 41.03 -11.02
CA SER A 100 7.40 40.75 -12.19
C SER A 100 8.75 40.15 -11.79
N ILE A 101 9.35 40.60 -10.68
CA ILE A 101 10.59 40.03 -10.12
C ILE A 101 10.34 38.62 -9.59
N ILE A 102 9.26 38.37 -8.85
CA ILE A 102 8.88 37.03 -8.41
C ILE A 102 8.60 36.13 -9.62
N PHE A 103 7.88 36.61 -10.62
CA PHE A 103 7.62 35.85 -11.83
C PHE A 103 8.92 35.52 -12.57
N LEU A 104 9.84 36.47 -12.71
CA LEU A 104 11.18 36.24 -13.27
C LEU A 104 12.01 35.27 -12.41
N PHE A 105 11.87 35.31 -11.09
CA PHE A 105 12.55 34.39 -10.18
C PHE A 105 11.96 32.98 -10.25
N ILE A 106 10.63 32.84 -10.32
CA ILE A 106 9.95 31.55 -10.51
C ILE A 106 10.27 31.00 -11.90
N ALA A 107 10.18 31.81 -12.95
CA ALA A 107 10.54 31.41 -14.31
C ALA A 107 12.02 31.04 -14.41
N GLY A 108 12.90 31.82 -13.77
CA GLY A 108 14.32 31.55 -13.66
C GLY A 108 14.61 30.28 -12.86
N PHE A 109 13.92 30.03 -11.75
CA PHE A 109 14.02 28.81 -10.95
C PHE A 109 13.45 27.60 -11.70
N CYS A 110 12.37 27.75 -12.45
CA CYS A 110 11.84 26.72 -13.35
C CYS A 110 12.81 26.41 -14.49
N LEU A 111 13.47 27.41 -15.07
CA LEU A 111 14.51 27.21 -16.08
C LEU A 111 15.75 26.55 -15.47
N LEU A 112 16.16 26.97 -14.26
CA LEU A 112 17.28 26.37 -13.54
C LEU A 112 16.97 24.95 -13.12
N SER A 113 15.75 24.67 -12.66
CA SER A 113 15.31 23.34 -12.26
C SER A 113 15.21 22.45 -13.49
N VAL A 114 14.64 22.90 -14.61
CA VAL A 114 14.65 22.17 -15.89
C VAL A 114 16.09 21.91 -16.37
N SER A 115 17.00 22.88 -16.20
CA SER A 115 18.43 22.70 -16.51
C SER A 115 19.13 21.72 -15.57
N LEU A 116 18.84 21.76 -14.26
CA LEU A 116 19.35 20.83 -13.26
C LEU A 116 18.81 19.42 -13.49
N LEU A 117 17.54 19.32 -13.89
CA LEU A 117 16.88 18.08 -14.25
C LEU A 117 17.46 17.48 -15.53
N ALA A 118 17.73 18.32 -16.53
CA ALA A 118 18.44 17.93 -17.73
C ALA A 118 19.88 17.50 -17.42
N SER A 119 20.59 18.21 -16.53
CA SER A 119 21.96 17.86 -16.13
C SER A 119 22.03 16.62 -15.24
N MET A 120 21.05 16.38 -14.39
CA MET A 120 20.95 15.15 -13.59
C MET A 120 20.59 13.95 -14.47
N ALA A 121 19.67 14.13 -15.43
CA ALA A 121 19.40 13.11 -16.45
C ALA A 121 20.63 12.82 -17.32
N PHE A 122 21.42 13.85 -17.65
CA PHE A 122 22.72 13.67 -18.31
C PHE A 122 23.73 12.95 -17.41
N ALA A 123 23.88 13.37 -16.15
CA ALA A 123 24.82 12.79 -15.20
C ALA A 123 24.51 11.32 -14.86
N GLU A 124 23.24 10.93 -14.85
CA GLU A 124 22.79 9.53 -14.70
C GLU A 124 23.25 8.68 -15.91
N ASN A 125 23.22 9.25 -17.13
CA ASN A 125 23.80 8.60 -18.32
C ASN A 125 25.34 8.58 -18.30
N THR A 126 26.01 9.60 -17.74
CA THR A 126 27.49 9.66 -17.70
C THR A 126 28.11 8.84 -16.55
N GLN A 127 27.43 8.71 -15.41
CA GLN A 127 27.91 7.88 -14.29
C GLN A 127 27.87 6.40 -14.64
N GLN A 128 26.90 5.96 -15.44
CA GLN A 128 26.82 4.59 -15.95
C GLN A 128 28.05 4.22 -16.83
N ASP A 129 28.68 5.21 -17.47
CA ASP A 129 29.88 5.04 -18.30
C ASP A 129 31.20 5.11 -17.50
N THR A 130 31.24 5.80 -16.36
CA THR A 130 32.46 5.95 -15.54
C THR A 130 32.61 4.90 -14.45
N THR A 131 31.53 4.39 -13.84
CA THR A 131 31.66 3.21 -12.94
C THR A 131 32.16 1.99 -13.69
N ASN A 132 31.79 1.79 -14.96
CA ASN A 132 32.28 0.69 -15.80
C ASN A 132 33.81 0.64 -15.97
N LYS A 133 34.54 1.75 -15.74
CA LYS A 133 36.02 1.79 -15.84
C LYS A 133 36.75 1.64 -14.51
N GLU A 134 36.16 2.05 -13.38
CA GLU A 134 36.82 1.96 -12.07
C GLU A 134 36.54 0.62 -11.34
N THR A 135 35.40 -0.03 -11.59
CA THR A 135 35.08 -1.33 -10.97
C THR A 135 35.97 -2.46 -11.50
N PHE A 136 36.41 -2.39 -12.77
CA PHE A 136 37.33 -3.37 -13.37
C PHE A 136 38.74 -3.38 -12.74
N SER A 137 39.15 -2.29 -12.08
CA SER A 137 40.43 -2.21 -11.37
C SER A 137 40.37 -2.59 -9.89
N ASN A 138 39.20 -2.47 -9.24
CA ASN A 138 39.06 -2.69 -7.80
C ASN A 138 38.57 -4.10 -7.42
N GLU A 139 37.94 -4.85 -8.34
CA GLU A 139 37.44 -6.21 -8.03
C GLU A 139 38.52 -7.28 -7.80
N LYS A 140 39.80 -7.02 -8.13
CA LYS A 140 40.89 -7.94 -7.76
C LYS A 140 41.25 -7.93 -6.27
N ASN A 141 40.77 -6.95 -5.49
CA ASN A 141 41.12 -6.81 -4.07
C ASN A 141 39.98 -7.11 -3.08
N THR A 142 38.75 -7.39 -3.55
CA THR A 142 37.55 -7.48 -2.69
C THR A 142 37.10 -8.91 -2.38
N TYR A 143 37.96 -9.93 -2.54
CA TYR A 143 37.65 -11.30 -2.08
C TYR A 143 38.04 -11.57 -0.61
N ASN A 144 38.51 -10.56 0.13
CA ASN A 144 39.01 -10.74 1.51
C ASN A 144 38.20 -10.05 2.62
N ASN A 145 37.00 -9.51 2.37
CA ASN A 145 36.23 -8.79 3.42
C ASN A 145 34.74 -9.15 3.44
N LEU A 146 34.41 -10.43 3.69
CA LEU A 146 33.06 -10.92 4.00
C LEU A 146 32.62 -10.66 5.47
N GLY A 147 33.34 -9.80 6.21
CA GLY A 147 33.08 -9.55 7.64
C GLY A 147 32.32 -8.26 7.98
N ASN A 148 32.03 -7.38 7.01
CA ASN A 148 31.54 -6.02 7.29
C ASN A 148 30.06 -5.77 6.97
N GLU A 149 29.38 -6.62 6.20
CA GLU A 149 27.95 -6.41 5.87
C GLU A 149 27.03 -6.64 7.08
N ASN A 150 27.41 -7.52 8.01
CA ASN A 150 26.62 -7.77 9.21
C ASN A 150 26.65 -6.61 10.22
N LYS A 151 27.69 -5.76 10.20
CA LYS A 151 27.80 -4.62 11.13
C LYS A 151 26.84 -3.49 10.78
N ALA A 152 26.66 -3.19 9.50
CA ALA A 152 25.71 -2.14 9.07
C ALA A 152 24.26 -2.56 9.34
N ALA A 153 23.95 -3.86 9.21
CA ALA A 153 22.63 -4.40 9.55
C ALA A 153 22.38 -4.44 11.07
N GLU A 154 23.39 -4.78 11.89
CA GLU A 154 23.32 -4.69 13.36
C GLU A 154 23.18 -3.22 13.82
N GLU A 155 23.88 -2.27 13.19
CA GLU A 155 23.84 -0.85 13.55
C GLU A 155 22.48 -0.20 13.22
N ILE A 156 21.78 -0.64 12.16
CA ILE A 156 20.40 -0.21 11.84
C ILE A 156 19.38 -0.78 12.84
N MET A 157 19.64 -1.95 13.41
CA MET A 157 18.76 -2.55 14.43
C MET A 157 18.98 -2.00 15.84
N GLU A 158 20.16 -1.46 16.15
CA GLU A 158 20.48 -0.85 17.46
C GLU A 158 20.35 0.68 17.53
N SER A 159 20.39 1.41 16.41
CA SER A 159 20.40 2.88 16.43
C SER A 159 19.02 3.53 16.31
N GLY A 160 18.17 3.33 17.33
CA GLY A 160 17.05 4.24 17.59
C GLY A 160 17.49 5.64 18.07
N VAL A 161 18.79 5.90 18.23
CA VAL A 161 19.32 7.09 18.94
C VAL A 161 20.54 7.76 18.25
N GLY A 162 21.04 7.26 17.12
CA GLY A 162 22.33 7.71 16.57
C GLY A 162 22.36 8.07 15.09
N VAL A 163 21.61 9.09 14.64
CA VAL A 163 21.73 9.59 13.25
C VAL A 163 22.77 10.71 13.21
N SER A 164 23.91 10.48 12.53
CA SER A 164 24.93 11.52 12.30
C SER A 164 24.46 12.58 11.29
N TRP A 165 25.08 13.77 11.29
CA TRP A 165 24.83 14.82 10.30
C TRP A 165 25.04 14.36 8.85
N GLU A 166 25.90 13.35 8.66
CA GLU A 166 26.22 12.75 7.37
C GLU A 166 25.08 11.87 6.85
N HIS A 167 24.45 11.09 7.73
CA HIS A 167 23.21 10.40 7.39
C HIS A 167 22.08 11.41 7.07
N LEU A 168 22.00 12.54 7.79
CA LEU A 168 21.03 13.62 7.56
C LEU A 168 21.27 14.44 6.27
N SER A 169 22.45 14.36 5.67
CA SER A 169 22.77 15.07 4.41
C SER A 169 22.73 14.17 3.18
N ASP A 170 22.57 12.85 3.35
CA ASP A 170 22.52 11.90 2.23
C ASP A 170 21.32 12.17 1.29
N PRO A 171 21.56 12.48 -0.01
CA PRO A 171 20.53 12.73 -1.00
C PRO A 171 19.88 11.45 -1.57
N SER A 172 20.29 10.25 -1.12
CA SER A 172 19.74 8.95 -1.57
C SER A 172 18.21 8.90 -1.56
N SER A 173 17.58 9.35 -0.49
CA SER A 173 16.12 9.37 -0.32
C SER A 173 15.42 10.29 -1.35
N PHE A 174 16.05 11.40 -1.74
CA PHE A 174 15.51 12.28 -2.78
C PHE A 174 15.71 11.69 -4.17
N ARG A 175 16.88 11.09 -4.46
CA ARG A 175 17.14 10.38 -5.73
C ARG A 175 16.14 9.25 -5.97
N LEU A 176 15.81 8.48 -4.94
CA LEU A 176 14.77 7.44 -5.02
C LEU A 176 13.40 8.03 -5.37
N ARG A 177 12.93 9.06 -4.65
CA ARG A 177 11.66 9.74 -4.99
C ARG A 177 11.66 10.30 -6.41
N TRP A 178 12.77 10.87 -6.84
CA TRP A 178 12.92 11.38 -8.20
C TRP A 178 12.69 10.28 -9.25
N SER A 179 13.22 9.07 -9.03
CA SER A 179 12.96 7.92 -9.90
C SER A 179 11.46 7.59 -9.97
N TYR A 180 10.76 7.60 -8.82
CA TYR A 180 9.32 7.33 -8.75
C TYR A 180 8.51 8.38 -9.50
N TRP A 181 8.94 9.64 -9.46
CA TRP A 181 8.26 10.73 -10.14
C TRP A 181 8.45 10.66 -11.66
N LYS A 182 9.64 10.26 -12.14
CA LYS A 182 9.83 9.99 -13.58
C LYS A 182 8.90 8.89 -14.06
N VAL A 183 8.80 7.80 -13.31
CA VAL A 183 7.88 6.69 -13.62
C VAL A 183 6.42 7.16 -13.55
N GLY A 184 6.05 7.93 -12.52
CA GLY A 184 4.72 8.48 -12.35
C GLY A 184 4.33 9.44 -13.49
N LEU A 185 5.23 10.33 -13.91
CA LEU A 185 4.99 11.20 -15.06
C LEU A 185 4.78 10.39 -16.34
N ASN A 186 5.62 9.38 -16.57
CA ASN A 186 5.47 8.47 -17.72
C ASN A 186 4.10 7.77 -17.69
N MET A 187 3.70 7.23 -16.53
CA MET A 187 2.39 6.63 -16.30
C MET A 187 1.25 7.60 -16.60
N TRP A 188 1.32 8.84 -16.08
CA TRP A 188 0.30 9.85 -16.30
C TRP A 188 0.18 10.24 -17.78
N PHE A 189 1.30 10.44 -18.51
CA PHE A 189 1.24 10.79 -19.94
C PHE A 189 0.56 9.70 -20.78
N HIS A 190 0.74 8.42 -20.44
CA HIS A 190 0.04 7.32 -21.10
C HIS A 190 -1.44 7.23 -20.72
N ASN A 191 -1.84 7.76 -19.56
CA ASN A 191 -3.19 7.70 -19.03
C ASN A 191 -3.76 9.11 -18.77
N PHE A 192 -3.52 10.03 -19.70
CA PHE A 192 -3.68 11.48 -19.47
C PHE A 192 -5.08 11.89 -19.00
N PHE A 193 -6.14 11.32 -19.58
CA PHE A 193 -7.51 11.78 -19.32
C PHE A 193 -8.09 11.27 -18.01
N THR A 194 -7.99 9.96 -17.78
CA THR A 194 -8.68 9.25 -16.69
C THR A 194 -7.74 8.73 -15.61
N GLY A 195 -6.43 8.71 -15.86
CA GLY A 195 -5.47 8.00 -15.02
C GLY A 195 -5.64 6.48 -15.10
N VAL A 196 -4.92 5.78 -14.23
CA VAL A 196 -4.98 4.31 -14.08
C VAL A 196 -6.09 3.82 -13.14
N GLY A 197 -6.89 4.73 -12.59
CA GLY A 197 -7.91 4.46 -11.59
C GLY A 197 -7.43 4.69 -10.16
N LEU A 198 -8.36 5.07 -9.27
CA LEU A 198 -8.08 5.30 -7.85
C LEU A 198 -7.50 4.04 -7.18
N GLY A 199 -6.42 4.21 -6.42
CA GLY A 199 -5.72 3.13 -5.72
C GLY A 199 -4.94 2.15 -6.62
N ASN A 200 -4.86 2.39 -7.93
CA ASN A 200 -4.20 1.48 -8.87
C ASN A 200 -2.75 1.86 -9.18
N PHE A 201 -2.19 2.92 -8.57
CA PHE A 201 -0.81 3.34 -8.83
C PHE A 201 0.19 2.19 -8.63
N ALA A 202 0.13 1.51 -7.47
CA ALA A 202 1.03 0.40 -7.15
C ALA A 202 0.93 -0.76 -8.14
N LEU A 203 -0.27 -1.04 -8.66
CA LEU A 203 -0.52 -2.13 -9.60
C LEU A 203 -0.03 -1.76 -11.01
N ALA A 204 -0.20 -0.51 -11.43
CA ALA A 204 0.23 -0.05 -12.74
C ALA A 204 1.73 0.30 -12.81
N TYR A 205 2.36 0.65 -11.68
CA TYR A 205 3.74 1.11 -11.60
C TYR A 205 4.77 0.20 -12.29
N PRO A 206 4.76 -1.13 -12.10
CA PRO A 206 5.74 -2.03 -12.70
C PRO A 206 5.81 -1.92 -14.23
N HIS A 207 4.66 -1.69 -14.88
CA HIS A 207 4.58 -1.56 -16.33
C HIS A 207 5.37 -0.35 -16.86
N TYR A 208 5.38 0.74 -16.11
CA TYR A 208 6.06 1.99 -16.48
C TYR A 208 7.48 2.11 -15.89
N GLN A 209 7.80 1.30 -14.88
CA GLN A 209 9.09 1.31 -14.20
C GLN A 209 10.24 1.04 -15.19
N TYR A 210 11.31 1.82 -15.14
CA TYR A 210 12.53 1.53 -15.89
C TYR A 210 13.54 0.77 -15.01
N ILE A 211 14.50 0.06 -15.62
CA ILE A 211 15.53 -0.67 -14.86
C ILE A 211 16.34 0.33 -14.02
N GLY A 212 16.43 0.09 -12.70
CA GLY A 212 17.12 0.99 -11.75
C GLY A 212 16.21 1.99 -11.05
N ALA A 213 14.96 2.16 -11.48
CA ALA A 213 13.95 2.82 -10.65
C ALA A 213 13.61 1.95 -9.44
N GLY A 214 13.52 2.54 -8.26
CA GLY A 214 13.20 1.78 -7.05
C GLY A 214 11.74 1.31 -7.03
N ASP A 215 11.47 0.28 -6.23
CA ASP A 215 10.14 -0.27 -6.03
C ASP A 215 9.35 0.56 -5.03
N VAL A 216 8.10 0.88 -5.37
CA VAL A 216 7.27 1.73 -4.55
C VAL A 216 5.80 1.43 -4.74
N LYS A 217 5.01 1.64 -3.68
CA LYS A 217 3.54 1.52 -3.73
C LYS A 217 2.83 2.86 -3.91
N GLU A 218 3.51 3.96 -3.62
CA GLU A 218 2.98 5.31 -3.66
C GLU A 218 4.01 6.24 -4.30
N CYS A 219 3.58 7.23 -5.06
CA CYS A 219 4.50 8.11 -5.79
C CYS A 219 5.40 8.97 -4.87
N HIS A 220 5.10 9.06 -3.57
CA HIS A 220 5.70 10.03 -2.64
C HIS A 220 5.66 11.47 -3.20
N ASN A 221 4.55 11.78 -3.85
CA ASN A 221 4.14 13.11 -4.30
C ASN A 221 2.63 13.03 -4.49
N GLY A 222 1.87 13.53 -3.52
CA GLY A 222 0.42 13.42 -3.51
C GLY A 222 -0.25 14.11 -4.71
N TYR A 223 0.39 15.13 -5.30
CA TYR A 223 -0.12 15.80 -6.50
C TYR A 223 0.02 14.90 -7.73
N LEU A 224 1.21 14.31 -7.92
CA LEU A 224 1.46 13.40 -9.03
C LEU A 224 0.69 12.10 -8.87
N GLN A 225 0.56 11.58 -7.66
CA GLN A 225 -0.29 10.41 -7.36
C GLN A 225 -1.72 10.63 -7.87
N ILE A 226 -2.33 11.77 -7.54
CA ILE A 226 -3.70 12.08 -7.97
C ILE A 226 -3.79 12.19 -9.50
N LEU A 227 -2.80 12.80 -10.16
CA LEU A 227 -2.74 12.84 -11.62
C LEU A 227 -2.61 11.44 -12.24
N CYS A 228 -1.77 10.58 -11.70
CA CYS A 228 -1.60 9.20 -12.17
C CYS A 228 -2.91 8.41 -12.04
N GLU A 229 -3.63 8.55 -10.93
CA GLU A 229 -4.82 7.75 -10.63
C GLU A 229 -6.11 8.30 -11.26
N THR A 230 -6.24 9.61 -11.41
CA THR A 230 -7.49 10.26 -11.85
C THR A 230 -7.37 11.05 -13.16
N GLY A 231 -6.16 11.10 -13.71
CA GLY A 231 -5.85 11.87 -14.92
C GLY A 231 -6.01 13.37 -14.71
N ILE A 232 -6.09 14.09 -15.82
CA ILE A 232 -6.23 15.54 -15.84
C ILE A 232 -7.58 16.00 -15.26
N LEU A 233 -8.62 15.17 -15.35
CA LEU A 233 -9.96 15.52 -14.85
C LEU A 233 -9.96 15.64 -13.32
N GLY A 234 -9.51 14.60 -12.61
CA GLY A 234 -9.40 14.66 -11.16
C GLY A 234 -8.28 15.60 -10.71
N GLY A 235 -7.16 15.63 -11.44
CA GLY A 235 -6.08 16.60 -11.23
C GLY A 235 -6.54 18.06 -11.30
N PHE A 236 -7.43 18.40 -12.23
CA PHE A 236 -8.00 19.75 -12.35
C PHE A 236 -8.83 20.14 -11.12
N PHE A 237 -9.76 19.28 -10.69
CA PHE A 237 -10.58 19.57 -9.50
C PHE A 237 -9.73 19.64 -8.24
N PHE A 238 -8.73 18.77 -8.13
CA PHE A 238 -7.78 18.80 -7.03
C PHE A 238 -6.96 20.09 -7.03
N LEU A 239 -6.41 20.49 -8.18
CA LEU A 239 -5.67 21.74 -8.30
C LEU A 239 -6.56 22.95 -7.98
N PHE A 240 -7.82 22.97 -8.43
CA PHE A 240 -8.78 24.01 -8.10
C PHE A 240 -9.04 24.12 -6.59
N PHE A 241 -9.21 22.97 -5.91
CA PHE A 241 -9.33 22.91 -4.46
C PHE A 241 -8.10 23.53 -3.76
N ILE A 242 -6.90 23.13 -4.18
CA ILE A 242 -5.64 23.64 -3.64
C ILE A 242 -5.49 25.15 -3.88
N LEU A 243 -5.74 25.64 -5.10
CA LEU A 243 -5.68 27.07 -5.45
C LEU A 243 -6.68 27.91 -4.64
N THR A 244 -7.85 27.35 -4.33
CA THR A 244 -8.85 28.03 -3.48
C THR A 244 -8.32 28.23 -2.05
N ILE A 245 -7.60 27.24 -1.50
CA ILE A 245 -6.96 27.35 -0.18
C ILE A 245 -5.88 28.43 -0.21
N PHE A 246 -5.00 28.41 -1.22
CA PHE A 246 -3.95 29.43 -1.39
C PHE A 246 -4.54 30.84 -1.50
N TYR A 247 -5.62 31.01 -2.26
CA TYR A 247 -6.33 32.28 -2.38
C TYR A 247 -6.86 32.76 -1.02
N LYS A 248 -7.47 31.87 -0.23
CA LYS A 248 -7.98 32.20 1.11
C LYS A 248 -6.85 32.60 2.07
N ILE A 249 -5.73 31.89 2.04
CA ILE A 249 -4.53 32.23 2.83
C ILE A 249 -4.00 33.61 2.43
N ALA A 250 -3.81 33.87 1.14
CA ALA A 250 -3.32 35.16 0.65
C ALA A 250 -4.25 36.32 1.05
N ARG A 251 -5.57 36.10 0.96
CA ARG A 251 -6.57 37.08 1.42
C ARG A 251 -6.51 37.30 2.94
N CYS A 252 -6.37 36.24 3.72
CA CYS A 252 -6.22 36.32 5.19
C CYS A 252 -5.02 37.18 5.60
N VAL A 253 -3.87 36.96 4.96
CA VAL A 253 -2.64 37.75 5.20
C VAL A 253 -2.83 39.20 4.75
N LYS A 254 -3.43 39.43 3.57
CA LYS A 254 -3.69 40.79 3.05
C LYS A 254 -4.56 41.61 3.98
N GLU A 255 -5.61 41.00 4.54
CA GLU A 255 -6.57 41.67 5.41
C GLU A 255 -6.04 41.85 6.86
N ASN A 256 -4.80 41.42 7.15
CA ASN A 256 -4.19 41.43 8.50
C ASN A 256 -5.14 40.86 9.56
N ARG A 257 -5.73 39.70 9.24
CA ARG A 257 -6.70 39.01 10.10
C ARG A 257 -6.05 38.53 11.40
N ASN A 258 -6.93 38.07 12.29
CA ASN A 258 -6.65 37.37 13.53
C ASN A 258 -5.37 36.49 13.47
N TYR A 259 -4.51 36.60 14.49
CA TYR A 259 -3.27 35.83 14.58
C TYR A 259 -3.51 34.31 14.52
N TYR A 260 -4.64 33.82 15.03
CA TYR A 260 -5.01 32.41 14.93
C TYR A 260 -5.14 31.94 13.48
N ALA A 261 -5.73 32.77 12.60
CA ALA A 261 -5.86 32.43 11.17
C ALA A 261 -4.50 32.36 10.47
N ILE A 262 -3.54 33.20 10.89
CA ILE A 262 -2.15 33.15 10.40
C ILE A 262 -1.47 31.85 10.85
N VAL A 263 -1.61 31.47 12.12
CA VAL A 263 -1.03 30.21 12.64
C VAL A 263 -1.58 28.99 11.89
N TRP A 264 -2.90 28.93 11.68
CA TRP A 264 -3.49 27.88 10.87
C TRP A 264 -3.00 27.88 9.42
N SER A 265 -2.79 29.06 8.84
CA SER A 265 -2.22 29.19 7.48
C SER A 265 -0.83 28.57 7.38
N ILE A 266 0.02 28.72 8.41
CA ILE A 266 1.36 28.11 8.47
C ILE A 266 1.22 26.57 8.39
N GLY A 267 0.38 25.99 9.26
CA GLY A 267 0.20 24.53 9.32
C GLY A 267 -0.38 23.94 8.02
N ILE A 268 -1.41 24.57 7.46
CA ILE A 268 -2.02 24.16 6.19
C ILE A 268 -0.99 24.24 5.05
N LEU A 269 -0.24 25.33 4.98
CA LEU A 269 0.77 25.51 3.94
C LEU A 269 1.94 24.52 4.08
N ALA A 270 2.39 24.25 5.30
CA ALA A 270 3.40 23.23 5.57
C ALA A 270 2.94 21.84 5.10
N PHE A 271 1.70 21.45 5.42
CA PHE A 271 1.11 20.20 4.95
C PHE A 271 1.08 20.13 3.42
N LEU A 272 0.59 21.17 2.75
CA LEU A 272 0.51 21.20 1.29
C LEU A 272 1.89 21.12 0.63
N ILE A 273 2.89 21.83 1.16
CA ILE A 273 4.26 21.76 0.66
C ILE A 273 4.83 20.35 0.86
N HIS A 274 4.66 19.77 2.05
CA HIS A 274 5.20 18.45 2.36
C HIS A 274 4.53 17.33 1.56
N ALA A 275 3.24 17.48 1.23
CA ALA A 275 2.53 16.56 0.35
C ALA A 275 3.14 16.46 -1.07
N GLY A 276 3.97 17.41 -1.48
CA GLY A 276 4.74 17.32 -2.73
C GLY A 276 5.93 16.37 -2.67
N LEU A 277 6.34 15.95 -1.46
CA LEU A 277 7.49 15.09 -1.21
C LEU A 277 7.11 13.75 -0.55
N ASP A 278 5.82 13.57 -0.25
CA ASP A 278 5.37 12.50 0.63
C ASP A 278 3.87 12.14 0.41
N ILE A 279 3.41 11.09 1.07
CA ILE A 279 2.16 10.34 0.78
C ILE A 279 0.92 10.82 1.55
N HIS A 280 0.89 12.10 1.93
CA HIS A 280 -0.11 12.69 2.83
C HIS A 280 -1.54 12.42 2.39
N PHE A 281 -1.83 12.64 1.11
CA PHE A 281 -3.18 12.51 0.56
C PHE A 281 -3.64 11.05 0.38
N SER A 282 -2.71 10.08 0.38
CA SER A 282 -3.04 8.66 0.33
C SER A 282 -3.41 8.09 1.72
N HIS A 283 -3.17 8.84 2.80
CA HIS A 283 -3.37 8.38 4.18
C HIS A 283 -4.57 9.06 4.84
N PRO A 284 -5.68 8.34 5.09
CA PRO A 284 -6.89 8.93 5.64
C PRO A 284 -6.71 9.65 6.99
N SER A 285 -5.81 9.13 7.84
CA SER A 285 -5.51 9.75 9.15
C SER A 285 -4.93 11.16 8.98
N LEU A 286 -3.96 11.33 8.07
CA LEU A 286 -3.31 12.62 7.81
C LEU A 286 -4.29 13.61 7.15
N VAL A 287 -5.04 13.14 6.16
CA VAL A 287 -6.07 13.96 5.48
C VAL A 287 -7.16 14.41 6.46
N THR A 288 -7.55 13.57 7.42
CA THR A 288 -8.56 13.93 8.43
C THR A 288 -8.10 15.13 9.28
N TYR A 289 -6.87 15.10 9.79
CA TYR A 289 -6.32 16.23 10.55
C TYR A 289 -6.21 17.50 9.70
N PHE A 290 -5.79 17.36 8.45
CA PHE A 290 -5.74 18.48 7.50
C PHE A 290 -7.12 19.10 7.27
N ILE A 291 -8.17 18.30 7.05
CA ILE A 291 -9.54 18.78 6.82
C ILE A 291 -10.07 19.48 8.08
N ILE A 292 -9.82 18.95 9.28
CA ILE A 292 -10.23 19.61 10.53
C ILE A 292 -9.53 20.96 10.68
N GLY A 293 -8.21 21.03 10.46
CA GLY A 293 -7.45 22.28 10.51
C GLY A 293 -7.92 23.29 9.47
N LEU A 294 -8.21 22.83 8.25
CA LEU A 294 -8.78 23.65 7.18
C LEU A 294 -10.17 24.19 7.55
N ALA A 295 -11.03 23.38 8.17
CA ALA A 295 -12.34 23.83 8.62
C ALA A 295 -12.25 24.92 9.69
N VAL A 296 -11.36 24.76 10.68
CA VAL A 296 -11.11 25.79 11.71
C VAL A 296 -10.55 27.06 11.08
N PHE A 297 -9.56 26.96 10.20
CA PHE A 297 -9.04 28.10 9.44
C PHE A 297 -10.13 28.86 8.67
N LEU A 298 -11.00 28.14 7.98
CA LEU A 298 -12.09 28.74 7.23
C LEU A 298 -13.10 29.43 8.15
N ASN A 299 -13.31 28.92 9.37
CA ASN A 299 -14.15 29.56 10.38
C ASN A 299 -13.52 30.87 10.91
N GLU A 300 -12.22 30.85 11.23
CA GLU A 300 -11.47 32.03 11.71
C GLU A 300 -11.35 33.14 10.65
N THR A 301 -11.47 32.79 9.37
CA THR A 301 -11.43 33.74 8.24
C THR A 301 -12.81 34.25 7.82
N GLN A 302 -13.90 33.78 8.44
CA GLN A 302 -15.22 34.37 8.20
C GLN A 302 -15.21 35.81 8.71
N THR A 303 -15.61 36.74 7.83
CA THR A 303 -15.84 38.14 8.18
C THR A 303 -16.86 38.22 9.31
N GLU A 304 -16.51 38.82 10.45
CA GLU A 304 -17.49 39.60 11.20
C GLU A 304 -18.13 40.56 10.18
N LYS A 305 -19.39 40.33 9.82
CA LYS A 305 -20.16 41.36 9.12
C LYS A 305 -20.26 42.53 10.10
N MET A 306 -19.38 43.52 9.94
CA MET A 306 -19.58 44.81 10.59
C MET A 306 -20.92 45.36 10.12
N ASN A 307 -21.82 45.59 11.08
CA ASN A 307 -23.02 46.40 10.93
C ASN A 307 -22.63 47.76 10.35
N VAL A 308 -22.86 47.99 9.06
CA VAL A 308 -23.06 49.32 8.49
C VAL A 308 -24.08 49.20 7.37
N ASP A 309 -25.15 49.98 7.50
CA ASP A 309 -26.29 50.17 6.61
C ASP A 309 -25.98 49.98 5.11
N SER A 310 -26.06 48.73 4.64
CA SER A 310 -26.03 48.38 3.23
C SER A 310 -27.27 47.54 2.93
N PRO A 311 -27.93 47.74 1.78
CA PRO A 311 -29.17 47.04 1.45
C PRO A 311 -28.91 45.54 1.58
N LEU A 312 -29.77 44.88 2.37
CA LEU A 312 -29.72 43.46 2.71
C LEU A 312 -29.03 42.67 1.58
N PRO A 313 -27.86 42.02 1.82
CA PRO A 313 -27.24 41.23 0.80
C PRO A 313 -28.30 40.24 0.34
N GLN A 314 -28.65 40.27 -0.96
CA GLN A 314 -29.63 39.37 -1.57
C GLN A 314 -29.43 38.00 -0.93
N LYS A 315 -30.43 37.54 -0.17
CA LYS A 315 -30.42 36.21 0.43
C LYS A 315 -30.29 35.26 -0.74
N ILE A 316 -29.06 34.84 -1.06
CA ILE A 316 -28.84 33.67 -1.89
C ILE A 316 -29.67 32.60 -1.19
N ASN A 317 -30.70 32.08 -1.86
CA ASN A 317 -31.50 31.00 -1.30
C ASN A 317 -30.51 29.88 -0.98
N SER A 318 -30.15 29.74 0.29
CA SER A 318 -29.23 28.72 0.76
C SER A 318 -29.84 27.34 0.64
N LEU A 319 -31.18 27.27 0.52
CA LEU A 319 -31.96 26.05 0.40
C LEU A 319 -31.50 25.17 -0.77
N PRO A 320 -31.39 25.63 -2.04
CA PRO A 320 -30.78 24.86 -3.13
C PRO A 320 -29.38 24.33 -2.82
N VAL A 321 -28.50 25.15 -2.25
CA VAL A 321 -27.12 24.75 -1.93
C VAL A 321 -27.12 23.68 -0.85
N THR A 322 -27.91 23.85 0.22
CA THR A 322 -28.07 22.86 1.28
C THR A 322 -28.66 21.56 0.74
N ILE A 323 -29.66 21.61 -0.14
CA ILE A 323 -30.25 20.43 -0.77
C ILE A 323 -29.20 19.70 -1.62
N ILE A 324 -28.46 20.42 -2.47
CA ILE A 324 -27.41 19.83 -3.32
C ILE A 324 -26.31 19.20 -2.48
N THR A 325 -25.80 19.91 -1.47
CA THR A 325 -24.76 19.37 -0.57
C THR A 325 -25.26 18.17 0.21
N SER A 326 -26.48 18.22 0.77
CA SER A 326 -27.07 17.09 1.48
C SER A 326 -27.23 15.89 0.56
N LEU A 327 -27.71 16.10 -0.67
CA LEU A 327 -27.87 15.05 -1.66
C LEU A 327 -26.51 14.43 -2.03
N ALA A 328 -25.49 15.26 -2.25
CA ALA A 328 -24.13 14.80 -2.53
C ALA A 328 -23.56 13.97 -1.37
N CYS A 329 -23.70 14.45 -0.12
CA CYS A 329 -23.29 13.70 1.07
C CYS A 329 -24.06 12.38 1.22
N SER A 330 -25.36 12.36 0.96
CA SER A 330 -26.18 11.15 0.99
C SER A 330 -25.75 10.15 -0.09
N ILE A 331 -25.47 10.61 -1.31
CA ILE A 331 -24.96 9.77 -2.40
C ILE A 331 -23.61 9.17 -2.01
N LEU A 332 -22.68 9.97 -1.48
CA LEU A 332 -21.37 9.50 -1.03
C LEU A 332 -21.49 8.48 0.11
N LEU A 333 -22.38 8.75 1.07
CA LEU A 333 -22.65 7.82 2.16
C LEU A 333 -23.16 6.49 1.61
N ILE A 334 -24.21 6.51 0.78
CA ILE A 334 -24.77 5.30 0.15
C ILE A 334 -23.70 4.57 -0.66
N ALA A 335 -22.93 5.28 -1.49
CA ALA A 335 -21.86 4.68 -2.28
C ALA A 335 -20.78 4.01 -1.40
N SER A 336 -20.45 4.61 -0.25
CA SER A 336 -19.48 4.05 0.69
C SER A 336 -20.01 2.84 1.50
N THR A 337 -21.33 2.70 1.65
CA THR A 337 -21.92 1.60 2.44
C THR A 337 -21.71 0.23 1.82
N PHE A 338 -21.71 0.11 0.48
CA PHE A 338 -21.50 -1.17 -0.20
C PHE A 338 -20.09 -1.75 -0.01
N PRO A 339 -18.99 -1.03 -0.31
CA PRO A 339 -17.65 -1.56 -0.07
C PRO A 339 -17.40 -1.82 1.42
N TYR A 340 -17.91 -0.94 2.30
CA TYR A 340 -17.81 -1.16 3.75
C TYR A 340 -18.58 -2.40 4.21
N ALA A 341 -19.83 -2.60 3.75
CA ALA A 341 -20.64 -3.76 4.09
C ALA A 341 -20.00 -5.05 3.59
N ARG A 342 -19.44 -5.04 2.38
CA ARG A 342 -18.67 -6.18 1.86
C ARG A 342 -17.48 -6.49 2.77
N ASP A 343 -16.66 -5.50 3.11
CA ASP A 343 -15.48 -5.73 3.97
C ASP A 343 -15.89 -6.18 5.37
N LEU A 344 -17.01 -5.69 5.88
CA LEU A 344 -17.57 -6.11 7.17
C LEU A 344 -18.05 -7.56 7.13
N VAL A 345 -18.76 -7.97 6.07
CA VAL A 345 -19.16 -9.37 5.90
C VAL A 345 -17.93 -10.25 5.74
N ARG A 346 -16.95 -9.81 4.92
CA ARG A 346 -15.68 -10.50 4.71
C ARG A 346 -14.89 -10.70 6.00
N SER A 347 -14.90 -9.70 6.88
CA SER A 347 -14.25 -9.75 8.20
C SER A 347 -15.10 -10.44 9.27
N ARG A 348 -16.16 -11.16 8.87
CA ARG A 348 -17.08 -11.88 9.77
C ARG A 348 -17.72 -10.96 10.81
N MET A 349 -18.11 -9.76 10.38
CA MET A 349 -18.70 -8.69 11.19
C MET A 349 -17.73 -8.10 12.23
N SER A 350 -16.42 -8.11 11.95
CA SER A 350 -15.44 -7.38 12.76
C SER A 350 -15.48 -5.90 12.42
N PHE A 351 -16.00 -5.09 13.34
CA PHE A 351 -16.04 -3.62 13.22
C PHE A 351 -14.68 -2.96 13.42
N LEU A 352 -13.70 -3.67 13.99
CA LEU A 352 -12.32 -3.22 14.13
C LEU A 352 -11.47 -3.84 13.01
N ASN A 353 -10.62 -3.03 12.36
CA ASN A 353 -9.76 -3.46 11.25
C ASN A 353 -10.52 -4.17 10.11
N VAL A 354 -11.67 -3.61 9.72
CA VAL A 354 -12.59 -4.18 8.72
C VAL A 354 -11.87 -4.60 7.42
N GLY A 355 -10.90 -3.81 6.94
CA GLY A 355 -10.15 -4.09 5.72
C GLY A 355 -8.96 -5.06 5.88
N LYS A 356 -8.69 -5.62 7.06
CA LYS A 356 -7.53 -6.50 7.27
C LYS A 356 -7.78 -7.89 6.69
N ASP A 357 -7.09 -8.21 5.59
CA ASP A 357 -7.25 -9.48 4.87
C ASP A 357 -6.21 -10.55 5.23
N THR A 358 -6.07 -10.89 6.51
CA THR A 358 -5.16 -11.99 6.88
C THR A 358 -5.84 -13.37 6.83
N GLU A 359 -7.17 -13.40 6.74
CA GLU A 359 -7.92 -14.66 6.87
C GLU A 359 -7.98 -15.44 5.56
N ILE A 360 -8.37 -14.81 4.44
CA ILE A 360 -8.56 -15.52 3.17
C ILE A 360 -7.26 -16.17 2.67
N PRO A 361 -6.10 -15.49 2.68
CA PRO A 361 -4.83 -16.12 2.31
C PRO A 361 -4.46 -17.31 3.21
N LEU A 362 -4.78 -17.24 4.50
CA LEU A 362 -4.53 -18.31 5.45
C LEU A 362 -5.43 -19.53 5.16
N VAL A 363 -6.70 -19.30 4.83
CA VAL A 363 -7.63 -20.34 4.39
C VAL A 363 -7.10 -21.02 3.12
N LEU A 364 -6.72 -20.24 2.11
CA LEU A 364 -6.13 -20.76 0.86
C LEU A 364 -4.87 -21.59 1.09
N LYS A 365 -3.94 -21.08 1.90
CA LYS A 365 -2.72 -21.82 2.26
C LYS A 365 -3.03 -23.15 2.94
N SER A 366 -4.10 -23.20 3.72
CA SER A 366 -4.55 -24.41 4.41
C SER A 366 -5.19 -25.41 3.48
N ILE A 367 -6.03 -24.96 2.55
CA ILE A 367 -6.59 -25.80 1.48
C ILE A 367 -5.44 -26.40 0.67
N ASN A 368 -4.48 -25.57 0.25
CA ASN A 368 -3.31 -26.01 -0.48
C ASN A 368 -2.53 -27.07 0.30
N TYR A 369 -2.17 -26.81 1.56
CA TYR A 369 -1.44 -27.76 2.40
C TYR A 369 -2.15 -29.12 2.54
N VAL A 370 -3.49 -29.12 2.65
CA VAL A 370 -4.26 -30.38 2.71
C VAL A 370 -4.18 -31.13 1.38
N PHE A 371 -4.33 -30.43 0.26
CA PHE A 371 -4.30 -31.07 -1.05
C PHE A 371 -2.90 -31.39 -1.58
N THR A 372 -1.86 -30.80 -1.01
CA THR A 372 -0.46 -31.13 -1.33
C THR A 372 0.11 -32.12 -0.32
N ASP A 373 0.32 -31.67 0.91
CA ASP A 373 1.12 -32.39 1.91
C ASP A 373 0.33 -33.53 2.56
N VAL A 374 -0.94 -33.27 2.94
CA VAL A 374 -1.79 -34.33 3.53
C VAL A 374 -2.13 -35.38 2.48
N LEU A 375 -2.39 -34.98 1.24
CA LEU A 375 -2.60 -35.91 0.13
C LEU A 375 -1.35 -36.73 -0.17
N ASN A 376 -0.16 -36.12 -0.23
CA ASN A 376 1.09 -36.85 -0.43
C ASN A 376 1.34 -37.87 0.69
N PHE A 377 1.02 -37.53 1.94
CA PHE A 377 1.05 -38.48 3.05
C PHE A 377 0.02 -39.60 2.87
N ALA A 378 -1.21 -39.28 2.47
CA ALA A 378 -2.26 -40.26 2.19
C ALA A 378 -1.89 -41.25 1.07
N LEU A 379 -1.11 -40.78 0.09
CA LEU A 379 -0.59 -41.55 -1.04
C LEU A 379 0.75 -42.26 -0.74
N ASN A 380 1.22 -42.24 0.51
CA ASN A 380 2.51 -42.81 0.93
C ASN A 380 3.73 -42.27 0.15
N LYS A 381 3.66 -41.03 -0.35
CA LYS A 381 4.78 -40.35 -1.02
C LYS A 381 5.77 -39.72 -0.03
N THR A 382 5.39 -39.62 1.24
CA THR A 382 6.19 -39.04 2.32
C THR A 382 5.83 -39.70 3.64
N ASP A 383 6.83 -39.97 4.48
CA ASP A 383 6.65 -40.48 5.84
C ASP A 383 6.38 -39.36 6.86
N LYS A 384 6.55 -38.09 6.44
CA LYS A 384 6.36 -36.94 7.31
C LYS A 384 4.87 -36.77 7.63
N GLN A 385 4.48 -37.15 8.83
CA GLN A 385 3.11 -37.01 9.30
C GLN A 385 2.65 -35.53 9.32
N PRO A 386 1.53 -35.18 8.68
CA PRO A 386 1.03 -33.82 8.61
C PRO A 386 0.57 -33.29 9.96
N LYS A 387 0.81 -31.99 10.18
CA LYS A 387 0.45 -31.27 11.42
C LYS A 387 -0.24 -29.97 11.07
N MET A 388 -1.37 -29.68 11.72
CA MET A 388 -2.16 -28.48 11.44
C MET A 388 -2.63 -27.82 12.75
N SER A 389 -2.54 -26.50 12.83
CA SER A 389 -3.04 -25.75 14.00
C SER A 389 -4.57 -25.68 14.01
N ALA A 390 -5.18 -25.87 15.18
CA ALA A 390 -6.62 -25.71 15.39
C ALA A 390 -7.08 -24.27 15.12
N THR A 391 -6.25 -23.26 15.41
CA THR A 391 -6.47 -21.84 15.05
C THR A 391 -6.75 -21.67 13.56
N ILE A 392 -6.12 -22.48 12.71
CA ILE A 392 -6.31 -22.43 11.26
C ILE A 392 -7.51 -23.28 10.87
N LEU A 393 -7.69 -24.43 11.51
CA LEU A 393 -8.81 -25.33 11.21
C LEU A 393 -10.18 -24.76 11.63
N LYS A 394 -10.24 -23.78 12.54
CA LYS A 394 -11.48 -23.07 12.89
C LYS A 394 -12.19 -22.42 11.69
N TYR A 395 -11.47 -22.18 10.60
CA TYR A 395 -12.06 -21.66 9.36
C TYR A 395 -12.91 -22.71 8.62
N PHE A 396 -12.68 -24.00 8.86
CA PHE A 396 -13.40 -25.12 8.22
C PHE A 396 -14.31 -25.90 9.17
N PHE A 397 -14.16 -25.68 10.48
CA PHE A 397 -14.86 -26.39 11.54
C PHE A 397 -15.47 -25.40 12.54
N VAL A 398 -16.80 -25.41 12.66
CA VAL A 398 -17.52 -24.63 13.68
C VAL A 398 -17.24 -25.17 15.09
N ASP A 399 -17.19 -26.50 15.22
CA ASP A 399 -16.85 -27.19 16.47
C ASP A 399 -15.49 -27.89 16.32
N LEU A 400 -14.48 -27.37 17.03
CA LEU A 400 -13.12 -27.92 17.01
C LEU A 400 -13.03 -29.32 17.63
N ASN A 401 -14.02 -29.77 18.42
CA ASN A 401 -14.02 -31.14 18.94
C ASN A 401 -14.12 -32.19 17.83
N LYS A 402 -14.70 -31.84 16.68
CA LYS A 402 -14.72 -32.70 15.49
C LYS A 402 -13.33 -33.02 14.96
N LEU A 403 -12.31 -32.24 15.32
CA LEU A 403 -10.93 -32.50 14.91
C LEU A 403 -10.40 -33.86 15.39
N ARG A 404 -10.95 -34.38 16.49
CA ARG A 404 -10.62 -35.70 17.05
C ARG A 404 -10.86 -36.86 16.07
N MET A 405 -11.78 -36.69 15.12
CA MET A 405 -12.06 -37.68 14.08
C MET A 405 -10.91 -37.84 13.08
N PHE A 406 -10.03 -36.84 12.97
CA PHE A 406 -8.97 -36.83 11.96
C PHE A 406 -7.60 -37.19 12.52
N GLY A 407 -7.46 -37.28 13.85
CA GLY A 407 -6.22 -37.65 14.50
C GLY A 407 -6.05 -37.15 15.93
N ASN A 408 -4.81 -37.25 16.42
CA ASN A 408 -4.46 -36.88 17.79
C ASN A 408 -4.28 -35.36 17.90
N LEU A 409 -4.78 -34.77 18.98
CA LEU A 409 -4.60 -33.34 19.27
C LEU A 409 -3.54 -33.15 20.36
N TYR A 410 -2.64 -32.20 20.15
CA TYR A 410 -1.60 -31.84 21.10
C TYR A 410 -1.71 -30.35 21.47
N VAL A 411 -1.50 -30.02 22.74
CA VAL A 411 -1.50 -28.63 23.22
C VAL A 411 -0.10 -28.26 23.68
N PRO A 412 0.43 -27.08 23.32
CA PRO A 412 1.73 -26.60 23.81
C PRO A 412 1.78 -26.53 25.33
N GLU A 413 2.92 -26.89 25.93
CA GLU A 413 3.11 -26.84 27.39
C GLU A 413 3.20 -25.42 27.97
N GLY A 414 3.25 -24.39 27.11
CA GLY A 414 3.29 -22.98 27.47
C GLY A 414 3.49 -22.09 26.24
N PRO A 415 3.40 -20.75 26.40
CA PRO A 415 3.64 -19.80 25.31
C PRO A 415 5.05 -19.97 24.73
N GLY A 416 5.15 -20.22 23.42
CA GLY A 416 6.44 -20.40 22.73
C GLY A 416 7.17 -21.73 23.00
N SER A 417 6.54 -22.68 23.69
CA SER A 417 7.16 -24.00 23.94
C SER A 417 7.11 -24.89 22.69
N ASN A 418 8.23 -25.55 22.37
CA ASN A 418 8.31 -26.59 21.35
C ASN A 418 7.83 -27.98 21.85
N LYS A 419 7.49 -28.09 23.14
CA LYS A 419 6.93 -29.31 23.74
C LYS A 419 5.42 -29.22 23.78
N ALA A 420 4.76 -30.31 23.39
CA ALA A 420 3.30 -30.41 23.38
C ALA A 420 2.84 -31.70 24.05
N LYS A 421 1.74 -31.64 24.80
CA LYS A 421 1.11 -32.78 25.46
C LYS A 421 -0.13 -33.21 24.69
N LEU A 422 -0.38 -34.52 24.65
CA LEU A 422 -1.60 -35.06 24.08
C LEU A 422 -2.81 -34.51 24.87
N LEU A 423 -3.81 -34.00 24.16
CA LEU A 423 -5.06 -33.51 24.72
C LEU A 423 -5.97 -34.71 25.02
N PRO A 424 -6.30 -35.00 26.29
CA PRO A 424 -7.13 -36.14 26.63
C PRO A 424 -8.53 -36.04 25.98
N GLU A 425 -9.16 -37.19 25.76
CA GLU A 425 -10.55 -37.25 25.27
C GLU A 425 -11.51 -36.57 26.26
N GLY A 426 -12.59 -35.98 25.73
CA GLY A 426 -13.59 -35.24 26.53
C GLY A 426 -13.23 -33.78 26.87
N ASN A 427 -11.95 -33.40 26.85
CA ASN A 427 -11.57 -32.00 27.04
C ASN A 427 -11.90 -31.13 25.82
N PRO A 428 -12.33 -29.86 26.00
CA PRO A 428 -12.52 -28.95 24.89
C PRO A 428 -11.20 -28.69 24.16
N VAL A 429 -11.26 -28.58 22.84
CA VAL A 429 -10.08 -28.31 22.00
C VAL A 429 -9.78 -26.81 22.01
N PRO A 430 -8.62 -26.37 22.56
CA PRO A 430 -8.24 -24.96 22.53
C PRO A 430 -7.70 -24.55 21.14
N ASP A 431 -7.76 -23.26 20.83
CA ASP A 431 -7.29 -22.71 19.54
C ASP A 431 -5.82 -23.04 19.26
N ASN A 432 -4.96 -22.98 20.28
CA ASN A 432 -3.53 -23.28 20.14
C ASN A 432 -3.20 -24.77 20.01
N ALA A 433 -4.20 -25.66 19.96
CA ALA A 433 -3.97 -27.07 19.72
C ALA A 433 -3.40 -27.33 18.31
N VAL A 434 -2.70 -28.44 18.17
CA VAL A 434 -2.15 -28.94 16.91
C VAL A 434 -2.70 -30.33 16.65
N LEU A 435 -3.39 -30.49 15.53
CA LEU A 435 -3.84 -31.76 14.99
C LEU A 435 -2.66 -32.48 14.32
N LEU A 436 -2.33 -33.65 14.82
CA LEU A 436 -1.48 -34.63 14.16
C LEU A 436 -2.37 -35.59 13.36
N VAL A 437 -2.34 -35.49 12.03
CA VAL A 437 -3.30 -36.15 11.15
C VAL A 437 -3.05 -37.67 11.11
N LYS A 438 -4.08 -38.46 11.41
CA LYS A 438 -4.09 -39.93 11.31
C LYS A 438 -5.03 -40.45 10.23
N GLU A 439 -6.15 -39.75 9.99
CA GLU A 439 -7.15 -40.12 8.98
C GLU A 439 -7.11 -39.12 7.80
N PRO A 440 -6.09 -39.18 6.93
CA PRO A 440 -5.84 -38.14 5.94
C PRO A 440 -6.94 -38.08 4.86
N TRP A 441 -7.45 -39.22 4.39
CA TRP A 441 -8.53 -39.24 3.39
C TRP A 441 -9.83 -38.60 3.90
N LEU A 442 -10.19 -38.85 5.16
CA LEU A 442 -11.35 -38.23 5.79
C LEU A 442 -11.18 -36.72 5.90
N LEU A 443 -9.98 -36.25 6.27
CA LEU A 443 -9.66 -34.84 6.35
C LEU A 443 -9.71 -34.17 4.97
N ILE A 444 -9.10 -34.78 3.95
CA ILE A 444 -9.10 -34.28 2.57
C ILE A 444 -10.54 -34.12 2.07
N ASN A 445 -11.40 -35.14 2.22
CA ASN A 445 -12.79 -35.05 1.78
C ASN A 445 -13.57 -33.97 2.52
N ARG A 446 -13.35 -33.84 3.84
CA ARG A 446 -13.98 -32.79 4.64
C ARG A 446 -13.56 -31.39 4.16
N ILE A 447 -12.28 -31.18 3.92
CA ILE A 447 -11.75 -29.88 3.46
C ILE A 447 -12.20 -29.58 2.02
N ARG A 448 -12.31 -30.60 1.14
CA ARG A 448 -12.90 -30.45 -0.20
C ARG A 448 -14.29 -29.84 -0.15
N ASN A 449 -15.19 -30.46 0.60
CA ASN A 449 -16.57 -29.97 0.75
C ASN A 449 -16.63 -28.59 1.41
N SER A 450 -15.83 -28.36 2.47
CA SER A 450 -15.75 -27.03 3.09
C SER A 450 -15.22 -25.96 2.13
N SER A 451 -14.32 -26.31 1.20
CA SER A 451 -13.77 -25.37 0.21
C SER A 451 -14.81 -24.96 -0.84
N VAL A 452 -15.68 -25.89 -1.27
CA VAL A 452 -16.83 -25.57 -2.14
C VAL A 452 -17.76 -24.57 -1.44
N HIS A 453 -18.16 -24.86 -0.20
CA HIS A 453 -18.99 -23.94 0.57
C HIS A 453 -18.34 -22.57 0.82
N TYR A 454 -17.03 -22.55 1.03
CA TYR A 454 -16.29 -21.31 1.21
C TYR A 454 -16.23 -20.48 -0.08
N ALA A 455 -16.08 -21.13 -1.25
CA ALA A 455 -16.19 -20.46 -2.54
C ALA A 455 -17.59 -19.84 -2.72
N ASP A 456 -18.67 -20.57 -2.41
CA ASP A 456 -20.03 -20.02 -2.51
C ASP A 456 -20.27 -18.85 -1.55
N TYR A 457 -19.71 -18.90 -0.34
CA TYR A 457 -19.70 -17.76 0.57
C TYR A 457 -18.98 -16.56 -0.04
N LEU A 458 -17.79 -16.73 -0.61
CA LEU A 458 -17.05 -15.64 -1.25
C LEU A 458 -17.80 -15.06 -2.45
N LYS A 459 -18.55 -15.86 -3.22
CA LYS A 459 -19.44 -15.34 -4.28
C LYS A 459 -20.53 -14.42 -3.71
N GLN A 460 -21.13 -14.78 -2.57
CA GLN A 460 -22.11 -13.93 -1.91
C GLN A 460 -21.49 -12.61 -1.41
N VAL A 461 -20.26 -12.67 -0.90
CA VAL A 461 -19.51 -11.46 -0.52
C VAL A 461 -19.23 -10.60 -1.75
N ASP A 462 -18.77 -11.19 -2.85
CA ASP A 462 -18.48 -10.47 -4.10
C ASP A 462 -19.71 -9.71 -4.62
N ASN A 463 -20.89 -10.33 -4.57
CA ASN A 463 -22.15 -9.73 -5.02
C ASN A 463 -22.54 -8.45 -4.27
N ILE A 464 -22.00 -8.19 -3.07
CA ILE A 464 -22.25 -6.95 -2.33
C ILE A 464 -21.56 -5.76 -3.02
N PHE A 465 -20.34 -5.95 -3.54
CA PHE A 465 -19.57 -4.93 -4.24
C PHE A 465 -18.61 -5.57 -5.27
N PRO A 466 -19.09 -5.89 -6.48
CA PRO A 466 -18.40 -6.74 -7.47
C PRO A 466 -17.42 -5.94 -8.36
N TYR A 467 -16.61 -5.08 -7.74
CA TYR A 467 -15.69 -4.19 -8.46
C TYR A 467 -14.22 -4.37 -8.07
N GLN A 468 -13.92 -5.08 -6.98
CA GLN A 468 -12.53 -5.43 -6.64
C GLN A 468 -12.15 -6.80 -7.20
N GLU A 469 -10.86 -6.94 -7.46
CA GLU A 469 -10.22 -8.09 -8.09
C GLU A 469 -9.83 -9.21 -7.13
N ASP A 470 -9.67 -8.91 -5.84
CA ASP A 470 -9.15 -9.82 -4.84
C ASP A 470 -10.03 -11.06 -4.62
N ILE A 471 -11.34 -10.86 -4.43
CA ILE A 471 -12.30 -11.97 -4.25
C ILE A 471 -12.36 -12.87 -5.50
N PRO A 472 -12.52 -12.35 -6.74
CA PRO A 472 -12.38 -13.16 -7.95
C PRO A 472 -11.07 -13.96 -8.02
N ASN A 473 -9.94 -13.34 -7.67
CA ASN A 473 -8.66 -14.04 -7.67
C ASN A 473 -8.65 -15.20 -6.65
N TYR A 474 -9.18 -14.98 -5.44
CA TYR A 474 -9.32 -16.06 -4.45
C TYR A 474 -10.29 -17.15 -4.88
N LEU A 475 -11.42 -16.80 -5.50
CA LEU A 475 -12.39 -17.75 -6.06
C LEU A 475 -11.74 -18.62 -7.14
N SER A 476 -10.96 -18.03 -8.04
CA SER A 476 -10.18 -18.75 -9.03
C SER A 476 -9.20 -19.74 -8.37
N GLU A 477 -8.43 -19.29 -7.38
CA GLU A 477 -7.44 -20.13 -6.69
C GLU A 477 -8.07 -21.30 -5.92
N ILE A 478 -9.21 -21.10 -5.23
CA ILE A 478 -9.95 -22.20 -4.58
C ILE A 478 -10.40 -23.23 -5.62
N ASN A 479 -11.02 -22.76 -6.71
CA ASN A 479 -11.53 -23.64 -7.76
C ASN A 479 -10.39 -24.35 -8.50
N LYS A 480 -9.22 -23.72 -8.67
CA LYS A 480 -8.02 -24.37 -9.20
C LYS A 480 -7.58 -25.53 -8.31
N LEU A 481 -7.51 -25.31 -6.99
CA LEU A 481 -7.14 -26.36 -6.04
C LEU A 481 -8.16 -27.51 -6.04
N LEU A 482 -9.46 -27.21 -6.06
CA LEU A 482 -10.50 -28.22 -6.20
C LEU A 482 -10.38 -28.98 -7.52
N PHE A 483 -10.17 -28.28 -8.63
CA PHE A 483 -10.00 -28.88 -9.94
C PHE A 483 -8.79 -29.83 -9.98
N LEU A 484 -7.62 -29.39 -9.52
CA LEU A 484 -6.38 -30.16 -9.58
C LEU A 484 -6.39 -31.40 -8.70
N TYR A 485 -7.00 -31.34 -7.53
CA TYR A 485 -6.91 -32.40 -6.51
C TYR A 485 -8.21 -33.19 -6.31
N SER A 486 -9.20 -33.03 -7.21
CA SER A 486 -10.36 -33.93 -7.33
C SER A 486 -10.16 -34.92 -8.48
N SER A 487 -10.67 -36.14 -8.32
CA SER A 487 -10.67 -37.15 -9.39
C SER A 487 -12.02 -37.11 -10.13
N PRO A 488 -12.04 -37.12 -11.48
CA PRO A 488 -13.27 -37.23 -12.24
C PRO A 488 -14.05 -38.52 -11.94
N GLU A 489 -13.37 -39.58 -11.50
CA GLU A 489 -13.99 -40.87 -11.19
C GLU A 489 -14.84 -40.83 -9.92
N THR A 490 -14.44 -40.02 -8.93
CA THR A 490 -15.13 -39.91 -7.64
C THR A 490 -15.98 -38.65 -7.53
N ASP A 491 -15.56 -37.56 -8.16
CA ASP A 491 -16.06 -36.21 -7.92
C ASP A 491 -16.30 -35.44 -9.24
N LEU A 492 -16.89 -36.10 -10.25
CA LEU A 492 -17.07 -35.55 -11.61
C LEU A 492 -17.70 -34.15 -11.63
N GLU A 493 -18.75 -33.95 -10.83
CA GLU A 493 -19.44 -32.66 -10.74
C GLU A 493 -18.54 -31.56 -10.16
N ILE A 494 -17.78 -31.87 -9.12
CA ILE A 494 -16.83 -30.93 -8.51
C ILE A 494 -15.75 -30.57 -9.53
N VAL A 495 -15.19 -31.55 -10.24
CA VAL A 495 -14.15 -31.30 -11.27
C VAL A 495 -14.68 -30.38 -12.37
N ASN A 496 -15.84 -30.70 -12.94
CA ASN A 496 -16.41 -29.95 -14.05
C ASN A 496 -16.78 -28.51 -13.65
N ASN A 497 -17.45 -28.35 -12.50
CA ASN A 497 -17.81 -27.03 -11.99
C ASN A 497 -16.56 -26.22 -11.64
N SER A 498 -15.59 -26.82 -10.95
CA SER A 498 -14.37 -26.13 -10.54
C SER A 498 -13.53 -25.67 -11.73
N ARG A 499 -13.45 -26.45 -12.83
CA ARG A 499 -12.77 -26.01 -14.06
C ARG A 499 -13.40 -24.73 -14.61
N LYS A 500 -14.73 -24.72 -14.77
CA LYS A 500 -15.47 -23.59 -15.31
C LYS A 500 -15.32 -22.35 -14.42
N GLU A 501 -15.54 -22.51 -13.12
CA GLU A 501 -15.46 -21.42 -12.15
C GLU A 501 -14.04 -20.86 -12.04
N MET A 502 -13.01 -21.71 -12.05
CA MET A 502 -11.60 -21.30 -12.07
C MET A 502 -11.32 -20.34 -13.24
N LEU A 503 -11.70 -20.72 -14.46
CA LEU A 503 -11.47 -19.90 -15.66
C LEU A 503 -12.30 -18.62 -15.65
N TYR A 504 -13.56 -18.70 -15.24
CA TYR A 504 -14.46 -17.54 -15.16
C TYR A 504 -13.93 -16.48 -14.18
N TRP A 505 -13.61 -16.88 -12.95
CA TRP A 505 -13.18 -15.94 -11.92
C TRP A 505 -11.78 -15.38 -12.17
N ALA A 506 -10.87 -16.15 -12.79
CA ALA A 506 -9.57 -15.64 -13.21
C ALA A 506 -9.71 -14.52 -14.26
N ASN A 507 -10.57 -14.73 -15.27
CA ASN A 507 -10.85 -13.73 -16.28
C ASN A 507 -11.56 -12.50 -15.68
N GLU A 508 -12.50 -12.73 -14.76
CA GLU A 508 -13.22 -11.66 -14.06
C GLU A 508 -12.28 -10.81 -13.18
N ALA A 509 -11.28 -11.42 -12.55
CA ALA A 509 -10.25 -10.69 -11.81
C ALA A 509 -9.49 -9.71 -12.73
N ILE A 510 -9.03 -10.18 -13.90
CA ILE A 510 -8.34 -9.34 -14.90
C ILE A 510 -9.26 -8.24 -15.42
N ARG A 511 -10.53 -8.56 -15.70
CA ARG A 511 -11.52 -7.57 -16.19
C ARG A 511 -11.67 -6.39 -15.21
N ARG A 512 -11.56 -6.66 -13.90
CA ARG A 512 -11.69 -5.66 -12.84
C ARG A 512 -10.39 -4.91 -12.56
N SER A 513 -9.23 -5.56 -12.72
CA SER A 513 -7.91 -4.94 -12.52
C SER A 513 -6.93 -5.28 -13.65
N PRO A 514 -7.10 -4.68 -14.84
CA PRO A 514 -6.34 -5.03 -16.04
C PRO A 514 -4.87 -4.60 -16.01
N HIS A 515 -4.47 -3.80 -15.02
CA HIS A 515 -3.09 -3.35 -14.81
C HIS A 515 -2.30 -4.28 -13.89
N ASN A 516 -2.95 -5.23 -13.22
CA ASN A 516 -2.29 -6.13 -12.28
C ASN A 516 -1.67 -7.33 -13.01
N GLY A 517 -0.35 -7.36 -13.12
CA GLY A 517 0.40 -8.42 -13.80
C GLY A 517 0.20 -9.80 -13.18
N ASP A 518 0.04 -9.89 -11.85
CA ASP A 518 -0.12 -11.17 -11.15
C ASP A 518 -1.42 -11.90 -11.53
N LEU A 519 -2.45 -11.15 -11.91
CA LEU A 519 -3.72 -11.74 -12.34
C LEU A 519 -3.58 -12.42 -13.71
N TYR A 520 -2.80 -11.85 -14.62
CA TYR A 520 -2.47 -12.51 -15.88
C TYR A 520 -1.65 -13.79 -15.64
N TYR A 521 -0.67 -13.76 -14.73
CA TYR A 521 0.06 -14.96 -14.33
C TYR A 521 -0.88 -16.05 -13.75
N ASN A 522 -1.79 -15.67 -12.86
CA ASN A 522 -2.75 -16.61 -12.27
C ASN A 522 -3.73 -17.17 -13.30
N TYR A 523 -4.22 -16.34 -14.23
CA TYR A 523 -5.09 -16.80 -15.30
C TYR A 523 -4.34 -17.70 -16.30
N GLY A 524 -3.10 -17.37 -16.63
CA GLY A 524 -2.22 -18.22 -17.44
C GLY A 524 -2.09 -19.62 -16.83
N LYS A 525 -1.83 -19.73 -15.52
CA LYS A 525 -1.82 -21.02 -14.82
C LYS A 525 -3.17 -21.74 -14.87
N ALA A 526 -4.28 -21.03 -14.68
CA ALA A 526 -5.62 -21.62 -14.74
C ALA A 526 -5.90 -22.23 -16.13
N LEU A 527 -5.59 -21.50 -17.20
CA LEU A 527 -5.69 -21.96 -18.59
C LEU A 527 -4.76 -23.15 -18.84
N TRP A 528 -3.52 -23.06 -18.37
CA TRP A 528 -2.54 -24.15 -18.48
C TRP A 528 -3.05 -25.44 -17.86
N PHE A 529 -3.55 -25.38 -16.63
CA PHE A 529 -4.11 -26.56 -15.96
C PHE A 529 -5.37 -27.07 -16.64
N ALA A 530 -6.24 -26.20 -17.16
CA ALA A 530 -7.42 -26.62 -17.92
C ALA A 530 -7.05 -27.35 -19.23
N GLY A 531 -5.96 -26.96 -19.87
CA GLY A 531 -5.42 -27.64 -21.06
C GLY A 531 -4.63 -28.92 -20.73
N ALA A 532 -3.90 -28.95 -19.61
CA ALA A 532 -3.03 -30.06 -19.25
C ALA A 532 -3.77 -31.22 -18.56
N LYS A 533 -4.75 -30.91 -17.70
CA LYS A 533 -5.49 -31.91 -16.92
C LYS A 533 -6.84 -32.23 -17.56
N ASP A 534 -7.12 -33.52 -17.77
CA ASP A 534 -8.40 -34.06 -18.24
C ASP A 534 -8.94 -33.33 -19.50
N CYS A 535 -8.06 -32.95 -20.43
CA CYS A 535 -8.43 -32.34 -21.71
C CYS A 535 -8.03 -33.29 -22.86
N ASN A 536 -9.03 -33.90 -23.48
CA ASN A 536 -8.82 -34.95 -24.49
C ASN A 536 -8.94 -34.44 -25.93
N ASN A 537 -9.57 -33.28 -26.14
CA ASN A 537 -9.72 -32.68 -27.46
C ASN A 537 -8.44 -31.90 -27.83
N PRO A 538 -7.69 -32.29 -28.88
CA PRO A 538 -6.45 -31.61 -29.27
C PRO A 538 -6.63 -30.13 -29.60
N ASP A 539 -7.72 -29.74 -30.26
CA ASP A 539 -7.96 -28.35 -30.66
C ASP A 539 -8.24 -27.48 -29.43
N GLU A 540 -9.03 -28.00 -28.49
CA GLU A 540 -9.33 -27.33 -27.23
C GLU A 540 -8.08 -27.20 -26.36
N GLN A 541 -7.29 -28.27 -26.26
CA GLN A 541 -6.01 -28.27 -25.53
C GLN A 541 -5.05 -27.23 -26.12
N ASN A 542 -4.87 -27.21 -27.44
CA ASN A 542 -4.06 -26.21 -28.10
C ASN A 542 -4.55 -24.79 -27.82
N SER A 543 -5.87 -24.56 -27.86
CA SER A 543 -6.46 -23.25 -27.55
C SER A 543 -6.14 -22.79 -26.12
N TYR A 544 -6.29 -23.66 -25.12
CA TYR A 544 -5.96 -23.31 -23.72
C TYR A 544 -4.47 -23.02 -23.55
N ILE A 545 -3.60 -23.86 -24.11
CA ILE A 545 -2.14 -23.68 -23.99
C ILE A 545 -1.69 -22.38 -24.64
N LYS A 546 -2.20 -22.02 -25.83
CA LYS A 546 -1.91 -20.73 -26.46
C LYS A 546 -2.36 -19.55 -25.61
N LEU A 547 -3.61 -19.56 -25.14
CA LEU A 547 -4.13 -18.49 -24.28
C LEU A 547 -3.34 -18.38 -22.96
N ALA A 548 -2.87 -19.49 -22.41
CA ALA A 548 -2.01 -19.49 -21.23
C ALA A 548 -0.69 -18.76 -21.50
N ILE A 549 -0.03 -19.09 -22.62
CA ILE A 549 1.22 -18.46 -23.06
C ILE A 549 1.04 -16.96 -23.27
N ASP A 550 -0.04 -16.53 -23.93
CA ASP A 550 -0.35 -15.10 -24.15
C ASP A 550 -0.53 -14.36 -22.81
N ASN A 551 -1.15 -14.98 -21.81
CA ASN A 551 -1.30 -14.41 -20.48
C ASN A 551 0.03 -14.35 -19.72
N PHE A 552 0.89 -15.37 -19.82
CA PHE A 552 2.23 -15.33 -19.25
C PHE A 552 3.10 -14.25 -19.89
N GLU A 553 3.03 -14.07 -21.21
CA GLU A 553 3.67 -12.99 -21.95
C GLU A 553 3.18 -11.63 -21.43
N LYS A 554 1.86 -11.47 -21.27
CA LYS A 554 1.28 -10.23 -20.76
C LYS A 554 1.76 -9.92 -19.33
N SER A 555 1.79 -10.93 -18.45
CA SER A 555 2.34 -10.80 -17.10
C SER A 555 3.80 -10.37 -17.12
N ALA A 556 4.64 -11.04 -17.91
CA ALA A 556 6.06 -10.72 -18.04
C ALA A 556 6.28 -9.31 -18.60
N SER A 557 5.43 -8.85 -19.52
CA SER A 557 5.48 -7.49 -20.08
C SER A 557 5.08 -6.39 -19.08
N ILE A 558 4.17 -6.69 -18.15
CA ILE A 558 3.82 -5.78 -17.04
C ILE A 558 4.97 -5.76 -16.03
N TRP A 559 5.48 -6.94 -15.67
CA TRP A 559 6.62 -7.11 -14.78
C TRP A 559 7.96 -7.11 -15.53
N LYS A 560 8.14 -6.19 -16.49
CA LYS A 560 9.25 -6.22 -17.47
C LYS A 560 10.66 -6.20 -16.86
N ASN A 561 10.81 -5.68 -15.65
CA ASN A 561 12.10 -5.59 -14.94
C ASN A 561 12.33 -6.74 -13.95
N VAL A 562 11.41 -7.71 -13.85
CA VAL A 562 11.45 -8.82 -12.89
C VAL A 562 11.72 -10.11 -13.65
N PRO A 563 12.95 -10.67 -13.59
CA PRO A 563 13.32 -11.85 -14.39
C PRO A 563 12.44 -13.08 -14.15
N PHE A 564 11.92 -13.25 -12.93
CA PHE A 564 11.06 -14.38 -12.55
C PHE A 564 9.91 -14.63 -13.52
N TYR A 565 9.14 -13.60 -13.90
CA TYR A 565 7.97 -13.80 -14.78
C TYR A 565 8.36 -14.18 -16.20
N TRP A 566 9.52 -13.74 -16.66
CA TRP A 566 10.03 -14.12 -17.98
C TRP A 566 10.60 -15.55 -17.97
N ASP A 567 11.30 -15.94 -16.90
CA ASP A 567 11.78 -17.31 -16.73
C ASP A 567 10.59 -18.29 -16.69
N GLU A 568 9.51 -17.94 -15.97
CA GLU A 568 8.25 -18.72 -15.95
C GLU A 568 7.61 -18.80 -17.34
N TYR A 569 7.53 -17.68 -18.07
CA TYR A 569 7.01 -17.64 -19.44
C TYR A 569 7.81 -18.56 -20.38
N ILE A 570 9.14 -18.50 -20.33
CA ILE A 570 10.02 -19.35 -21.13
C ILE A 570 9.86 -20.82 -20.76
N ALA A 571 9.77 -21.15 -19.47
CA ALA A 571 9.57 -22.52 -19.00
C ALA A 571 8.27 -23.12 -19.55
N HIS A 572 7.16 -22.39 -19.44
CA HIS A 572 5.87 -22.85 -19.96
C HIS A 572 5.88 -22.96 -21.49
N MET A 573 6.56 -22.07 -22.22
CA MET A 573 6.71 -22.22 -23.67
C MET A 573 7.49 -23.48 -24.05
N LYS A 574 8.56 -23.84 -23.31
CA LYS A 574 9.30 -25.09 -23.54
C LYS A 574 8.41 -26.31 -23.33
N ASP A 575 7.62 -26.32 -22.27
CA ASP A 575 6.66 -27.40 -22.00
C ASP A 575 5.54 -27.45 -23.06
N ALA A 576 5.14 -26.30 -23.61
CA ALA A 576 4.07 -26.19 -24.61
C ALA A 576 4.41 -26.91 -25.91
N ILE A 577 5.70 -26.98 -26.28
CA ILE A 577 6.17 -27.72 -27.46
C ILE A 577 5.70 -29.18 -27.40
N GLY A 578 5.79 -29.82 -26.23
CA GLY A 578 5.33 -31.21 -26.07
C GLY A 578 3.83 -31.40 -26.32
N PHE A 579 3.01 -30.40 -25.99
CA PHE A 579 1.57 -30.42 -26.31
C PHE A 579 1.32 -30.26 -27.81
N PHE A 580 1.99 -29.32 -28.47
CA PHE A 580 1.82 -29.09 -29.91
C PHE A 580 2.39 -30.23 -30.77
N GLU A 581 3.47 -30.88 -30.33
CA GLU A 581 3.98 -32.10 -30.96
C GLU A 581 2.96 -33.24 -30.87
N LYS A 582 2.40 -33.48 -29.68
CA LYS A 582 1.35 -34.49 -29.47
C LYS A 582 0.11 -34.23 -30.33
N ASN A 583 -0.23 -32.96 -30.54
CA ASN A 583 -1.40 -32.53 -31.30
C ASN A 583 -1.10 -32.23 -32.79
N ASN A 584 0.07 -32.62 -33.33
CA ASN A 584 0.47 -32.43 -34.72
C ASN A 584 0.32 -30.99 -35.24
N SER A 585 0.78 -29.99 -34.46
CA SER A 585 0.67 -28.56 -34.78
C SER A 585 2.06 -27.93 -35.04
N PRO A 586 2.72 -28.20 -36.18
CA PRO A 586 4.10 -27.79 -36.45
C PRO A 586 4.28 -26.27 -36.54
N ASP A 587 3.29 -25.55 -37.08
CA ASP A 587 3.34 -24.09 -37.23
C ASP A 587 3.45 -23.39 -35.87
N GLU A 588 2.77 -23.92 -34.85
CA GLU A 588 2.82 -23.40 -33.48
C GLU A 588 4.17 -23.64 -32.82
N ILE A 589 4.80 -24.79 -33.10
CA ILE A 589 6.14 -25.10 -32.57
C ILE A 589 7.16 -24.10 -33.11
N GLU A 590 7.09 -23.75 -34.40
CA GLU A 590 7.99 -22.76 -34.98
C GLU A 590 7.81 -21.37 -34.34
N ILE A 591 6.56 -20.93 -34.17
CA ILE A 591 6.23 -19.66 -33.50
C ILE A 591 6.77 -19.64 -32.07
N ILE A 592 6.54 -20.70 -31.30
CA ILE A 592 6.96 -20.79 -29.90
C ILE A 592 8.47 -20.84 -29.76
N ARG A 593 9.19 -21.58 -30.63
CA ARG A 593 10.66 -21.60 -30.62
C ARG A 593 11.25 -20.21 -30.83
N LYS A 594 10.71 -19.46 -31.80
CA LYS A 594 11.11 -18.07 -32.03
C LYS A 594 10.88 -17.18 -30.81
N LYS A 595 9.70 -17.28 -30.18
CA LYS A 595 9.38 -16.54 -28.94
C LYS A 595 10.31 -16.90 -27.78
N ILE A 596 10.68 -18.18 -27.63
CA ILE A 596 11.65 -18.62 -26.61
C ILE A 596 13.00 -17.96 -26.82
N ASP A 597 13.50 -17.91 -28.05
CA ASP A 597 14.80 -17.31 -28.36
C ASP A 597 14.80 -15.80 -28.05
N GLU A 598 13.77 -15.08 -28.49
CA GLU A 598 13.59 -13.65 -28.24
C GLU A 598 13.49 -13.35 -26.72
N ALA A 599 12.65 -14.10 -25.99
CA ALA A 599 12.48 -13.92 -24.55
C ALA A 599 13.75 -14.30 -23.76
N SER A 600 14.45 -15.35 -24.17
CA SER A 600 15.70 -15.79 -23.52
C SER A 600 16.80 -14.75 -23.69
N GLN A 601 16.91 -14.15 -24.88
CA GLN A 601 17.84 -13.05 -25.11
C GLN A 601 17.49 -11.86 -24.22
N TYR A 602 16.22 -11.43 -24.21
CA TYR A 602 15.76 -10.31 -23.38
C TYR A 602 16.08 -10.53 -21.89
N VAL A 603 15.78 -11.72 -21.35
CA VAL A 603 16.06 -12.06 -19.94
C VAL A 603 17.54 -12.04 -19.63
N SER A 604 18.38 -12.54 -20.53
CA SER A 604 19.82 -12.54 -20.34
C SER A 604 20.34 -11.10 -20.24
N GLU A 605 19.94 -10.23 -21.17
CA GLU A 605 20.29 -8.81 -21.15
C GLU A 605 19.73 -8.09 -19.92
N LEU A 606 18.51 -8.42 -19.48
CA LEU A 606 17.90 -7.87 -18.28
C LEU A 606 18.70 -8.25 -17.02
N LYS A 607 19.06 -9.53 -16.86
CA LYS A 607 19.86 -10.03 -15.73
C LYS A 607 21.23 -9.37 -15.70
N GLU A 608 21.87 -9.19 -16.85
CA GLU A 608 23.15 -8.47 -16.95
C GLU A 608 23.02 -6.99 -16.54
N LYS A 609 22.03 -6.27 -17.08
CA LYS A 609 21.77 -4.86 -16.71
C LYS A 609 21.46 -4.71 -15.22
N ARG A 610 20.69 -5.64 -14.63
CA ARG A 610 20.40 -5.68 -13.20
C ARG A 610 21.67 -5.90 -12.37
N ALA A 611 22.52 -6.83 -12.76
CA ALA A 611 23.79 -7.09 -12.10
C ALA A 611 24.74 -5.87 -12.16
N GLN A 612 24.84 -5.19 -13.30
CA GLN A 612 25.62 -3.94 -13.45
C GLN A 612 25.13 -2.83 -12.51
N LEU A 613 23.84 -2.83 -12.16
CA LEU A 613 23.22 -1.87 -11.25
C LEU A 613 23.16 -2.36 -9.79
N ASN A 614 23.76 -3.51 -9.46
CA ASN A 614 23.69 -4.17 -8.15
C ASN A 614 22.25 -4.45 -7.68
N ILE A 615 21.38 -4.81 -8.62
CA ILE A 615 19.98 -5.19 -8.36
C ILE A 615 19.89 -6.71 -8.50
N TRP A 616 19.75 -7.43 -7.38
CA TRP A 616 19.69 -8.89 -7.39
C TRP A 616 18.28 -9.41 -7.68
#